data_AF-A0ABD7KMS0-F1
#
_entry.id   AF-A0ABD7KMS0-F1
#
_cell.length_a   1.000
_cell.length_b   1.000
_cell.length_c   1.000
_cell.angle_alpha   90.00
_cell.angle_beta   90.00
_cell.angle_gamma   90.00
#
_symmetry.space_group_name_H-M   'P 1'
#
loop_
_entity.id
_entity.type
_entity.pdbx_description
1 polymer ?
#
loop_
_entity_poly.entity_id
_entity_poly.type
_entity_poly.pdbx_seq_one_letter_code
_entity_poly.pdbx_strand_id
1 'polypeptide(L)' 'MRTQKRCLGCVAIVVDDYDRAIEYYTDKLGFTLVEDTPQPGKR' A
#
# COMPACT_ATOMS: atom_id res chain seq x y z
N MET A 1 -34.03 0.75 8.48
CA MET A 1 -32.82 1.53 8.12
C MET A 1 -31.66 0.55 7.98
N ARG A 2 -31.04 0.42 6.80
CA ARG A 2 -29.80 -0.38 6.67
C ARG A 2 -28.65 0.45 7.24
N THR A 3 -28.07 0.00 8.33
CA THR A 3 -26.85 0.60 8.89
C THR A 3 -25.68 0.25 7.97
N GLN A 4 -25.23 1.20 7.15
CA GLN A 4 -24.05 1.00 6.31
C GLN A 4 -22.79 1.17 7.16
N LYS A 5 -22.08 0.07 7.41
CA LYS A 5 -20.75 0.11 8.02
C LYS A 5 -19.79 0.74 7.00
N ARG A 6 -19.21 1.89 7.37
CA ARG A 6 -18.16 2.56 6.59
C ARG A 6 -16.81 2.04 7.04
N CYS A 7 -15.90 1.84 6.11
CA CYS A 7 -14.51 1.47 6.36
C CYS A 7 -13.58 2.30 5.47
N LEU A 8 -12.30 2.40 5.87
CA LEU A 8 -11.25 2.93 5.01
C LEU A 8 -10.97 1.94 3.88
N GLY A 9 -11.01 2.43 2.64
CA GLY A 9 -10.74 1.61 1.45
C GLY A 9 -9.25 1.46 1.17
N CYS A 10 -8.56 2.56 0.89
CA CYS A 10 -7.13 2.60 0.58
C CYS A 10 -6.45 3.80 1.25
N VAL A 11 -5.15 3.68 1.51
CA VAL A 11 -4.29 4.78 1.98
C VAL A 11 -3.03 4.83 1.12
N ALA A 12 -2.52 6.03 0.88
CA ALA A 12 -1.23 6.26 0.24
C ALA A 12 -0.25 6.81 1.27
N ILE A 13 0.98 6.28 1.27
CA ILE A 13 2.05 6.68 2.18
C ILE A 13 3.28 7.08 1.36
N VAL A 14 4.03 8.06 1.86
CA VAL A 14 5.33 8.43 1.30
C VAL A 14 6.40 7.69 2.10
N VAL A 15 7.27 6.99 1.40
CA VAL A 15 8.39 6.24 1.97
C VAL A 15 9.69 6.81 1.42
N ASP A 16 10.76 6.60 2.17
CA ASP A 16 12.13 6.95 1.78
C ASP A 16 12.66 6.00 0.68
N ASP A 17 12.40 4.70 0.83
CA ASP A 17 12.84 3.66 -0.09
C ASP A 17 11.66 2.73 -0.45
N TYR A 18 11.32 2.70 -1.73
CA TYR A 18 10.18 1.93 -2.26
C TYR A 18 10.40 0.42 -2.16
N ASP A 19 11.59 -0.05 -2.51
CA ASP A 19 11.91 -1.48 -2.53
C ASP A 19 11.91 -2.03 -1.10
N ARG A 20 12.49 -1.28 -0.16
CA ARG A 20 12.47 -1.62 1.27
C ARG A 20 11.05 -1.65 1.83
N ALA A 21 10.19 -0.74 1.41
CA ALA A 21 8.80 -0.71 1.85
C ALA A 21 8.05 -1.95 1.36
N ILE A 22 8.19 -2.31 0.08
CA ILE A 22 7.57 -3.52 -0.48
C ILE A 22 7.98 -4.75 0.33
N GLU A 23 9.29 -4.98 0.54
CA GLU A 23 9.78 -6.15 1.29
C GLU A 23 9.15 -6.21 2.70
N TYR A 24 9.07 -5.07 3.39
CA TYR A 24 8.46 -5.03 4.72
C TYR A 24 6.96 -5.39 4.69
N TYR A 25 6.20 -4.81 3.76
CA TYR A 25 4.77 -5.06 3.66
C TYR A 25 4.46 -6.49 3.19
N THR A 26 5.23 -7.06 2.26
CA THR A 26 5.01 -8.41 1.76
C THR A 26 5.51 -9.47 2.72
N ASP A 27 6.71 -9.32 3.27
CA ASP A 27 7.37 -10.41 3.99
C ASP A 27 7.14 -10.35 5.50
N LYS A 28 7.13 -9.15 6.08
CA LYS A 28 6.93 -8.99 7.53
C LYS A 28 5.46 -8.90 7.89
N LEU A 29 4.66 -8.21 7.08
CA LEU A 29 3.23 -8.04 7.32
C LEU A 29 2.35 -9.02 6.55
N GLY A 30 2.91 -9.73 5.55
CA GLY A 30 2.18 -10.76 4.80
C GLY A 30 1.18 -10.19 3.80
N PHE A 31 1.37 -8.96 3.33
CA PHE A 31 0.51 -8.38 2.30
C PHE A 31 0.84 -8.94 0.92
N THR A 32 -0.18 -9.04 0.07
CA THR A 32 0.01 -9.42 -1.32
C THR A 32 0.26 -8.17 -2.16
N LEU A 33 1.40 -8.14 -2.86
CA LEU A 33 1.65 -7.12 -3.88
C LEU A 33 0.70 -7.34 -5.07
N VAL A 34 -0.21 -6.40 -5.28
CA VAL A 34 -1.21 -6.48 -6.36
C VAL A 34 -0.70 -5.85 -7.66
N GLU A 35 0.02 -4.73 -7.56
CA GLU A 35 0.58 -4.01 -8.69
C GLU A 35 1.91 -3.37 -8.27
N ASP A 36 2.91 -3.42 -9.16
CA ASP A 36 4.20 -2.75 -9.03
C ASP A 36 4.40 -1.84 -10.24
N THR A 37 4.09 -0.55 -10.07
CA THR A 37 4.22 0.47 -11.13
C THR A 37 5.00 1.67 -10.59
N PRO A 38 6.24 1.89 -11.05
CA PRO A 38 7.01 3.06 -10.65
C PRO A 38 6.37 4.34 -11.21
N GLN A 39 6.21 5.36 -10.37
CA GLN A 39 5.70 6.66 -10.81
C GLN A 39 6.82 7.49 -11.46
N PRO A 40 6.67 7.93 -12.72
CA PRO A 40 7.67 8.75 -13.38
C PRO A 40 7.86 10.09 -12.65
N GLY A 41 9.11 10.45 -12.37
CA GLY A 41 9.47 11.69 -11.65
C GLY A 41 9.49 11.59 -10.13
N LYS A 42 9.32 10.40 -9.56
CA LYS A 42 9.43 10.10 -8.12
C LYS A 42 10.52 9.03 -7.90
N ARG A 43 11.78 9.44 -7.97
CA ARG A 43 12.95 8.66 -7.54
C ARG A 43 13.88 9.55 -6.74
#